data_AF-A0A2M7Q7A4-F1
#
_entry.id   AF-A0A2M7Q7A4-F1
#
_cell.length_a   1.000
_cell.length_b   1.000
_cell.length_c   1.000
_cell.angle_alpha   90.00
_cell.angle_beta   90.00
_cell.angle_gamma   90.00
#
_symmetry.space_group_name_H-M   'P 1'
#
loop_
_entity.id
_entity.type
_entity.pdbx_description
1 polymer ?
#
loop_
_entity_poly.entity_id
_entity_poly.type
_entity_poly.pdbx_seq_one_letter_code
_entity_poly.pdbx_strand_id
1 'polypeptide(L)'
;MPIIKSAKKALRQNIRRRKTNVKRKTELKSVIKQFKKLVIEGKKEEAQKYLPQVYKKLDKSAKINLIKKNKASRIKSRLSKKLVMPTGRQAK
;
A
#
# COMPACT_ATOMS: atom_id res chain seq x y z
N MET A 1 -17.76 13.40 -24.55
CA MET A 1 -18.69 12.27 -24.30
C MET A 1 -18.33 11.13 -25.24
N PRO A 2 -18.40 9.84 -24.86
CA PRO A 2 -17.97 8.76 -25.75
C PRO A 2 -18.92 8.65 -26.95
N ILE A 3 -18.35 8.70 -28.16
CA ILE A 3 -19.11 8.68 -29.42
C ILE A 3 -19.49 7.22 -29.78
N ILE A 4 -18.53 6.30 -29.65
CA ILE A 4 -18.68 4.88 -30.02
C ILE A 4 -19.38 4.08 -28.89
N LYS A 5 -20.25 3.12 -29.25
CA LYS A 5 -20.97 2.24 -28.28
C LYS A 5 -20.01 1.51 -27.32
N SER A 6 -18.87 1.03 -27.82
CA SER A 6 -17.82 0.37 -27.02
C SER A 6 -17.22 1.31 -25.98
N ALA A 7 -16.96 2.57 -26.35
CA ALA A 7 -16.41 3.59 -25.46
C ALA A 7 -17.41 3.98 -24.34
N LYS A 8 -18.72 4.05 -24.64
CA LYS A 8 -19.76 4.24 -23.61
C LYS A 8 -19.76 3.09 -22.59
N LYS A 9 -19.59 1.84 -23.02
CA LYS A 9 -19.47 0.67 -22.13
C LYS A 9 -18.19 0.73 -21.30
N ALA A 10 -17.05 1.05 -21.92
CA ALA A 10 -15.77 1.19 -21.24
C ALA A 10 -15.81 2.26 -20.14
N LEU A 11 -16.48 3.40 -20.39
CA LEU A 11 -16.67 4.46 -19.39
C LEU A 11 -17.41 3.95 -18.15
N ARG A 12 -18.54 3.23 -18.33
CA ARG A 12 -19.30 2.63 -17.21
C ARG A 12 -18.45 1.65 -16.41
N GLN A 13 -17.69 0.79 -17.10
CA GLN A 13 -16.79 -0.17 -16.46
C GLN A 13 -15.67 0.54 -15.68
N ASN A 14 -15.09 1.59 -16.25
CA ASN A 14 -14.03 2.38 -15.63
C ASN A 14 -14.53 3.02 -14.32
N ILE A 15 -15.71 3.66 -14.31
CA ILE A 15 -16.28 4.27 -13.11
C ILE A 15 -16.42 3.24 -11.97
N ARG A 16 -16.96 2.06 -12.26
CA ARG A 16 -17.11 0.97 -11.27
C ARG A 16 -15.75 0.48 -10.75
N ARG A 17 -14.79 0.25 -11.64
CA ARG A 17 -13.42 -0.16 -11.29
C ARG A 17 -12.69 0.92 -10.49
N ARG A 18 -12.86 2.19 -10.84
CA ARG A 18 -12.26 3.34 -10.15
C ARG A 18 -12.76 3.41 -8.70
N LYS A 19 -14.07 3.33 -8.47
CA LYS A 19 -14.66 3.36 -7.11
C LYS A 19 -14.04 2.30 -6.20
N THR A 20 -13.95 1.06 -6.69
CA THR A 20 -13.37 -0.07 -5.94
C THR A 20 -11.86 0.05 -5.74
N ASN A 21 -11.13 0.49 -6.76
CA ASN A 21 -9.68 0.67 -6.67
C ASN A 21 -9.29 1.83 -5.74
N VAL A 22 -10.07 2.91 -5.72
CA VAL A 22 -9.85 4.03 -4.79
C VAL A 22 -10.00 3.55 -3.36
N LYS A 23 -11.08 2.83 -3.02
CA LYS A 23 -11.28 2.26 -1.68
C LYS A 23 -10.11 1.36 -1.24
N ARG A 24 -9.68 0.43 -2.10
CA ARG A 24 -8.54 -0.45 -1.78
C ARG A 24 -7.22 0.32 -1.61
N LYS A 25 -7.01 1.37 -2.41
CA LYS A 25 -5.81 2.22 -2.34
C LYS A 25 -5.80 3.07 -1.07
N THR A 26 -6.94 3.58 -0.61
CA THR A 26 -7.03 4.34 0.65
C THR A 26 -6.79 3.42 1.85
N GLU A 27 -7.38 2.22 1.87
CA GLU A 27 -7.11 1.19 2.88
C GLU A 27 -5.63 0.79 2.95
N LEU A 28 -4.98 0.61 1.80
CA LEU A 28 -3.54 0.29 1.77
C LEU A 28 -2.70 1.44 2.35
N LYS A 29 -3.07 2.69 2.01
CA LYS A 29 -2.38 3.88 2.53
C LYS A 29 -2.58 4.05 4.04
N SER A 30 -3.77 3.78 4.57
CA SER A 30 -4.06 3.90 6.01
C SER A 30 -3.24 2.89 6.82
N VAL A 31 -3.21 1.63 6.38
CA VAL A 31 -2.41 0.57 7.02
C VAL A 31 -0.92 0.93 7.05
N ILE A 32 -0.36 1.42 5.93
CA ILE A 32 1.04 1.87 5.89
C ILE A 32 1.26 3.09 6.80
N LYS A 33 0.30 4.01 6.88
CA LYS A 33 0.39 5.19 7.77
C LYS A 33 0.38 4.78 9.24
N GLN A 34 -0.49 3.85 9.62
CA GLN A 34 -0.55 3.30 10.98
C GLN A 34 0.77 2.65 11.38
N PHE A 35 1.33 1.78 10.52
CA PHE A 35 2.65 1.20 10.78
C PHE A 35 3.74 2.27 10.94
N LYS A 36 3.76 3.28 10.07
CA LYS A 36 4.74 4.39 10.18
C LYS A 36 4.58 5.18 11.49
N LYS A 37 3.36 5.39 11.98
CA LYS A 37 3.11 6.06 13.26
C LYS A 37 3.67 5.23 14.42
N LEU A 38 3.38 3.93 14.48
CA LEU A 38 3.91 3.04 15.52
C LEU A 38 5.44 3.01 15.55
N VAL A 39 6.09 3.05 14.37
CA VAL A 39 7.55 3.13 14.26
C VAL A 39 8.08 4.47 14.77
N ILE A 40 7.39 5.59 14.50
CA ILE A 40 7.78 6.92 14.99
C ILE A 40 7.58 7.03 16.51
N GLU A 41 6.51 6.46 17.04
CA GLU A 41 6.20 6.40 18.47
C GLU A 41 7.15 5.49 19.26
N GLY A 42 8.09 4.80 18.61
CA GLY A 42 9.10 3.96 19.27
C GLY A 42 8.59 2.60 19.76
N LYS A 43 7.33 2.24 19.47
CA LYS A 43 6.69 0.99 19.91
C LYS A 43 7.10 -0.20 19.04
N LYS A 44 8.33 -0.69 19.24
CA LYS A 44 8.94 -1.75 18.41
C LYS A 44 8.15 -3.05 18.41
N GLU A 45 7.62 -3.48 19.56
CA GLU A 45 6.88 -4.74 19.68
C GLU A 45 5.53 -4.68 18.96
N GLU A 46 4.78 -3.59 19.12
CA GLU A 46 3.52 -3.36 18.40
C GLU A 46 3.76 -3.26 16.89
N ALA A 47 4.83 -2.59 16.46
CA ALA A 47 5.20 -2.51 15.06
C ALA A 47 5.57 -3.88 14.48
N GLN A 48 6.28 -4.73 15.22
CA GLN A 48 6.58 -6.11 14.82
C GLN A 48 5.31 -6.95 14.66
N LYS A 49 4.38 -6.87 15.61
CA LYS A 49 3.08 -7.57 15.55
C LYS A 49 2.21 -7.09 14.38
N TYR A 50 2.30 -5.81 14.03
CA TYR A 50 1.53 -5.22 12.94
C TYR A 50 2.11 -5.49 11.54
N LEU A 51 3.43 -5.79 11.45
CA LEU A 51 4.13 -6.00 10.18
C LEU A 51 3.54 -7.11 9.29
N PRO A 52 3.16 -8.31 9.81
CA PRO A 52 2.51 -9.35 9.01
C PRO A 52 1.21 -8.89 8.36
N GLN A 53 0.42 -8.06 9.06
CA GLN A 53 -0.84 -7.53 8.53
C GLN A 53 -0.57 -6.58 7.34
N VAL A 54 0.45 -5.73 7.45
CA VAL A 54 0.88 -4.84 6.36
C VAL A 54 1.33 -5.65 5.14
N TYR A 55 2.14 -6.68 5.36
CA TYR A 55 2.60 -7.57 4.28
C TYR A 55 1.44 -8.30 3.60
N LYS A 56 0.53 -8.88 4.37
CA LYS A 56 -0.67 -9.54 3.84
C LYS A 56 -1.49 -8.60 2.97
N LYS A 57 -1.68 -7.33 3.37
CA LYS A 57 -2.44 -6.36 2.59
C LYS A 57 -1.68 -5.92 1.32
N LEU A 58 -0.37 -5.75 1.39
CA LEU A 58 0.48 -5.44 0.23
C LEU A 58 0.44 -6.55 -0.81
N ASP A 59 0.58 -7.81 -0.39
CA ASP A 59 0.63 -8.96 -1.30
C ASP A 59 -0.72 -9.22 -1.96
N LYS A 60 -1.82 -9.11 -1.20
CA LYS A 60 -3.17 -9.16 -1.79
C LYS A 60 -3.40 -8.04 -2.81
N SER A 61 -2.88 -6.85 -2.54
CA SER A 61 -2.97 -5.72 -3.48
C SER A 61 -2.13 -5.95 -4.75
N ALA A 62 -0.99 -6.62 -4.63
CA ALA A 62 -0.17 -7.01 -5.78
C ALA A 62 -0.84 -8.12 -6.61
N LYS A 63 -1.47 -9.11 -5.97
CA LYS A 63 -2.19 -10.21 -6.65
C LYS A 63 -3.34 -9.71 -7.53
N ILE A 64 -4.06 -8.67 -7.08
CA ILE A 64 -5.20 -8.09 -7.83
C ILE A 64 -4.72 -7.01 -8.82
N ASN A 65 -3.41 -6.90 -9.08
CA ASN A 65 -2.81 -5.90 -9.97
C ASN A 65 -3.12 -4.43 -9.61
N LEU A 66 -3.50 -4.15 -8.36
CA LEU A 66 -3.68 -2.76 -7.89
C LEU A 66 -2.33 -2.04 -7.78
N ILE A 67 -1.29 -2.78 -7.41
CA ILE A 67 0.11 -2.34 -7.44
C ILE A 67 0.95 -3.37 -8.19
N LYS A 68 2.01 -2.93 -8.88
CA LYS A 68 2.96 -3.84 -9.53
C LYS A 68 3.76 -4.61 -8.47
N LYS A 69 4.16 -5.85 -8.79
CA LYS A 69 4.95 -6.72 -7.89
C LYS A 69 6.20 -6.01 -7.35
N ASN A 70 6.97 -5.34 -8.21
CA ASN A 70 8.17 -4.61 -7.83
C ASN A 70 7.88 -3.45 -6.86
N LYS A 71 6.71 -2.81 -6.97
CA LYS A 71 6.29 -1.77 -6.03
C LYS A 71 5.99 -2.36 -4.65
N ALA A 72 5.35 -3.53 -4.60
CA ALA A 72 5.14 -4.24 -3.34
C ALA A 72 6.47 -4.62 -2.69
N SER A 73 7.40 -5.23 -3.43
CA SER A 73 8.74 -5.60 -2.94
C SER A 73 9.53 -4.40 -2.43
N ARG A 74 9.51 -3.28 -3.16
CA ARG A 74 10.15 -2.03 -2.74
C ARG A 74 9.58 -1.50 -1.43
N ILE A 75 8.26 -1.56 -1.26
CA ILE A 75 7.61 -1.10 -0.03
C ILE A 75 7.99 -2.03 1.14
N LYS A 76 7.95 -3.36 0.96
CA LYS A 76 8.37 -4.31 2.00
C LYS A 76 9.79 -4.04 2.48
N SER A 77 10.74 -3.93 1.54
CA SER A 77 12.15 -3.63 1.84
C SER A 77 12.33 -2.31 2.60
N ARG A 78 11.56 -1.26 2.24
CA ARG A 78 11.63 0.02 2.95
C ARG A 78 11.01 -0.04 4.35
N LEU A 79 9.96 -0.82 4.55
CA LEU A 79 9.31 -0.97 5.86
C LEU A 79 10.17 -1.81 6.81
N SER A 80 10.77 -2.91 6.34
CA SER A 80 11.69 -3.71 7.14
C SER A 80 12.93 -2.90 7.54
N LYS A 81 13.52 -2.15 6.60
CA LYS A 81 14.65 -1.26 6.92
C LYS A 81 14.31 -0.22 7.98
N LYS A 82 13.09 0.34 7.96
CA LYS A 82 12.65 1.31 8.98
C LYS A 82 12.45 0.70 10.37
N LEU A 83 12.16 -0.59 10.45
CA LEU A 83 12.02 -1.30 11.72
C LEU A 83 13.40 -1.68 12.31
N VAL A 84 14.34 -2.04 11.44
CA VAL A 84 15.70 -2.47 11.83
C VAL A 84 16.63 -1.27 12.07
N MET A 85 16.47 -0.17 11.33
CA MET A 85 17.32 1.00 11.54
C MET A 85 17.01 1.65 12.89
N PRO A 86 18.00 1.72 13.82
CA PRO A 86 17.90 2.63 14.95
C PRO A 86 17.82 4.05 14.40
N THR A 87 17.09 4.91 15.10
CA THR A 87 17.06 6.37 14.93
C THR A 87 18.44 6.98 15.19
N GLY A 88 19.40 6.71 14.30
CA GLY A 88 20.82 6.98 14.50
C GLY A 88 21.66 6.72 13.26
N ARG A 89 21.16 7.07 12.06
CA ARG A 89 22.05 7.33 10.92
C ARG A 89 22.20 8.84 10.82
N GLN A 90 22.96 9.42 11.76
CA GLN A 90 23.63 10.67 11.47
C GLN A 90 24.51 10.43 10.25
N ALA A 91 24.49 11.42 9.37
CA ALA A 91 25.20 11.42 8.11
C ALA A 91 26.68 11.04 8.30
N LYS A 92 27.22 10.30 7.34
CA LYS A 92 28.56 10.61 6.87
C LYS A 92 28.37 11.45 5.61
#